data_AF-A0A351RSN6-F1
#
_entry.id   AF-A0A351RSN6-F1
#
_cell.length_a   1.000
_cell.length_b   1.000
_cell.length_c   1.000
_cell.angle_alpha   90.00
_cell.angle_beta   90.00
_cell.angle_gamma   90.00
#
_symmetry.space_group_name_H-M   'P 1'
#
loop_
_entity.id
_entity.type
_entity.pdbx_description
1 polymer ?
#
loop_
_entity_poly.entity_id
_entity_poly.type
_entity_poly.pdbx_seq_one_letter_code
_entity_poly.pdbx_strand_id
1 'polypeptide(L)' 'MQNKPQRHGDTEKIIFYNEELTDKIIASAIEVHRHLGPGLLESAYEECFCHELNIVLKDGIKRLVL' A
#
# COMPACT_ATOMS: atom_id res chain seq x y z
N MET A 1 -8.66 -40.78 -23.68
CA MET A 1 -9.01 -39.35 -23.54
C MET A 1 -8.42 -38.85 -22.23
N GLN A 2 -7.24 -38.22 -22.25
CA GLN A 2 -6.62 -37.66 -21.05
C GLN A 2 -7.15 -36.23 -20.86
N ASN A 3 -7.96 -36.02 -19.83
CA ASN A 3 -8.45 -34.70 -19.46
C ASN A 3 -7.37 -34.04 -18.58
N LYS A 4 -6.61 -33.10 -19.16
CA LYS A 4 -5.65 -32.29 -18.39
C LYS A 4 -6.43 -31.16 -17.73
N PRO A 5 -6.26 -30.89 -16.43
CA PRO A 5 -6.96 -29.78 -15.80
C PRO A 5 -6.52 -28.47 -16.47
N GLN A 6 -7.45 -27.83 -17.17
CA GLN A 6 -7.28 -26.47 -17.66
C GLN A 6 -7.26 -25.55 -16.44
N ARG A 7 -6.08 -25.12 -16.02
CA ARG A 7 -5.95 -23.94 -15.17
C ARG A 7 -6.19 -22.74 -16.08
N HIS A 8 -7.44 -22.30 -16.13
CA HIS A 8 -7.79 -21.03 -16.75
C HIS A 8 -7.40 -19.91 -15.79
N GLY A 9 -6.39 -19.14 -16.14
CA GLY A 9 -5.97 -18.00 -15.34
C GLY A 9 -4.59 -17.51 -15.68
N ASP A 10 -4.22 -17.49 -16.97
CA ASP A 10 -3.12 -16.66 -17.43
C ASP A 10 -3.63 -15.20 -17.44
N THR A 11 -3.90 -14.65 -16.26
CA THR A 11 -4.17 -13.22 -16.13
C THR A 11 -2.84 -12.53 -16.35
N GLU A 12 -2.68 -11.93 -17.53
CA GLU A 12 -1.62 -10.94 -17.74
C GLU A 12 -1.68 -9.95 -16.57
N LYS A 13 -0.59 -9.87 -15.78
CA LYS A 13 -0.45 -8.82 -14.77
C LYS A 13 -0.38 -7.49 -15.50
N ILE A 14 -1.52 -6.85 -15.68
CA ILE A 14 -1.59 -5.45 -16.07
C ILE A 14 -1.01 -4.70 -14.87
N ILE A 15 0.23 -4.22 -14.97
CA ILE A 15 0.83 -3.40 -13.93
C ILE A 15 0.11 -2.06 -13.94
N PHE A 16 -0.86 -1.89 -13.04
CA PHE A 16 -1.45 -0.59 -12.77
C PHE A 16 -0.47 0.19 -11.91
N TYR A 17 0.01 1.34 -12.39
CA TYR A 17 0.86 2.26 -11.61
C TYR A 17 0.24 2.67 -10.26
N ASN A 18 -1.09 2.57 -10.16
CA ASN A 18 -1.80 2.82 -8.91
C ASN A 18 -1.66 1.67 -7.88
N GLU A 19 -1.41 0.43 -8.30
CA GLU A 19 -1.31 -0.71 -7.36
C GLU A 19 -0.18 -0.49 -6.36
N GLU A 20 1.01 -0.09 -6.80
CA GLU A 20 2.15 0.15 -5.90
C GLU A 20 1.88 1.31 -4.92
N LEU A 21 1.26 2.39 -5.40
CA LEU A 21 0.89 3.52 -4.55
C LEU A 21 -0.20 3.12 -3.54
N THR A 22 -1.22 2.41 -4.00
CA THR A 22 -2.31 1.91 -3.16
C THR A 22 -1.78 0.93 -2.11
N ASP A 23 -0.88 0.02 -2.47
CA ASP A 23 -0.23 -0.91 -1.54
C ASP A 23 0.53 -0.17 -0.45
N LYS A 24 1.28 0.89 -0.80
CA LYS A 24 1.99 1.73 0.18
C LYS A 24 1.05 2.47 1.12
N ILE A 25 -0.07 2.99 0.61
CA ILE A 25 -1.09 3.67 1.42
C ILE A 25 -1.71 2.68 2.41
N ILE A 26 -2.10 1.50 1.94
CA ILE A 26 -2.72 0.46 2.77
C ILE A 26 -1.72 -0.04 3.83
N ALA A 27 -0.48 -0.32 3.45
CA ALA A 27 0.57 -0.73 4.39
C ALA A 27 0.80 0.31 5.49
N SER A 28 0.84 1.59 5.13
CA SER A 28 1.00 2.69 6.10
C SER A 28 -0.15 2.74 7.10
N ALA A 29 -1.39 2.52 6.65
CA ALA A 29 -2.57 2.52 7.53
C ALA A 29 -2.55 1.32 8.50
N ILE A 30 -2.11 0.16 8.00
CA ILE A 30 -1.93 -1.06 8.81
C ILE A 30 -0.88 -0.82 9.90
N GLU A 31 0.26 -0.22 9.57
CA GLU A 31 1.32 0.04 10.56
C GLU A 31 0.85 1.01 11.65
N VAL A 32 0.17 2.09 11.30
CA VAL A 32 -0.42 3.01 12.28
C VAL A 32 -1.41 2.27 13.19
N HIS A 33 -2.31 1.47 12.59
CA HIS A 33 -3.30 0.71 13.36
C HIS A 33 -2.66 -0.36 14.26
N ARG A 34 -1.57 -1.00 13.81
CA ARG A 34 -0.81 -1.99 14.61
C ARG A 34 -0.15 -1.39 15.84
N HIS A 35 0.37 -0.16 15.74
CA HIS A 35 1.04 0.50 16.86
C HIS A 35 0.06 1.14 17.85
N LEU A 36 -1.02 1.73 17.36
CA LEU A 36 -1.92 2.54 18.19
C LEU A 36 -3.16 1.77 18.67
N GLY A 37 -3.59 0.73 17.94
CA GLY A 37 -4.79 -0.03 18.24
C GLY A 37 -6.10 0.70 17.92
N PRO A 38 -7.25 0.02 18.08
CA PRO A 38 -8.57 0.60 17.81
C PRO A 38 -8.98 1.60 18.89
N GLY A 39 -9.69 2.66 18.50
CA GLY A 39 -10.27 3.65 19.43
C GLY A 39 -9.46 4.93 19.65
N LEU A 40 -8.46 5.18 18.81
CA LEU A 40 -7.71 6.44 18.82
C LEU A 40 -8.56 7.61 18.30
N LEU A 41 -8.27 8.82 18.78
CA LEU A 41 -8.80 10.05 18.21
C LEU A 41 -8.39 10.19 16.74
N GLU A 42 -9.32 10.61 15.89
CA GLU A 42 -9.11 10.78 14.45
C GLU A 42 -7.92 11.70 14.14
N SER A 43 -7.78 12.81 14.87
CA SER A 43 -6.66 13.75 14.70
C SER A 43 -5.30 13.14 15.00
N ALA A 44 -5.20 12.27 16.00
CA ALA A 44 -3.96 11.57 16.29
C ALA A 44 -3.67 10.48 15.24
N TYR A 45 -4.70 9.82 14.71
CA TYR A 45 -4.56 8.86 13.62
C TYR A 45 -4.06 9.53 12.34
N GLU A 46 -4.65 10.68 11.98
CA GLU A 46 -4.26 11.48 10.80
C GLU A 46 -2.78 11.90 10.86
N GLU A 47 -2.34 12.46 11.98
CA GLU A 47 -0.95 12.88 12.17
C GLU A 47 0.02 11.69 12.05
N CYS A 48 -0.27 10.56 12.71
CA CYS A 48 0.54 9.35 12.61
C CYS A 48 0.55 8.77 11.19
N PHE A 49 -0.57 8.82 10.48
CA PHE A 49 -0.68 8.33 9.11
C PHE A 49 0.07 9.21 8.11
N CYS A 50 -0.03 10.53 8.25
CA CYS A 50 0.78 11.48 7.48
C CYS A 50 2.27 11.27 7.71
N HIS A 51 2.68 11.00 8.95
CA HIS A 51 4.06 10.69 9.28
C HIS A 51 4.54 9.39 8.60
N GLU A 52 3.75 8.32 8.68
CA GLU A 52 4.08 7.03 8.06
C GLU A 52 4.15 7.14 6.53
N LEU A 53 3.17 7.78 5.89
CA LEU A 53 3.20 8.05 4.46
C LEU A 53 4.44 8.85 4.06
N ASN A 54 4.83 9.83 4.87
CA ASN A 54 6.02 10.62 4.62
C ASN A 54 7.29 9.77 4.66
N ILE A 55 7.39 8.79 5.58
CA ILE A 55 8.50 7.84 5.63
C ILE A 55 8.50 6.94 4.39
N VAL A 56 7.37 6.34 4.04
CA VAL A 56 7.25 5.35 2.96
C VAL A 56 7.38 5.96 1.56
N LEU A 57 6.92 7.19 1.34
CA LEU A 57 6.92 7.86 0.03
C LEU A 57 8.17 8.72 -0.23
N LYS A 58 9.03 8.93 0.79
CA LYS A 58 10.24 9.75 0.72
C LYS A 58 11.27 9.29 -0.32
N ASP A 59 11.18 8.05 -0.79
CA ASP A 59 12.10 7.50 -1.78
C ASP A 59 11.76 7.88 -3.23
N GLY A 60 10.55 8.39 -3.50
CA GLY A 60 10.13 8.83 -4.85
C GLY A 60 10.14 10.35 -5.08
N ILE A 61 9.95 11.16 -4.03
CA ILE A 61 9.80 12.63 -4.15
C ILE A 61 11.14 13.39 -3.99
N LYS A 62 12.23 12.72 -3.58
CA LYS A 62 13.55 13.37 -3.45
C LYS A 62 14.22 13.76 -4.78
N ARG A 63 13.63 13.46 -5.95
CA ARG A 63 14.22 13.82 -7.27
C ARG A 63 13.63 15.06 -7.95
N LEU A 64 12.87 15.89 -7.24
CA LEU A 64 12.39 17.16 -7.82
C LEU A 64 12.66 18.38 -6.94
N VAL A 65 13.76 18.40 -6.16
CA VAL A 65 14.32 19.66 -5.63
C VAL A 65 15.84 19.51 -5.42
N LEU A 66 16.61 19.42 -6.50
CA LEU A 66 18.02 19.85 -6.58
C LEU A 66 18.31 20.28 -8.03
#